data_AF-M3F7L9-F1
#
_entry.id   AF-M3F7L9-F1
#
_cell.length_a   1.000
_cell.length_b   1.000
_cell.length_c   1.000
_cell.angle_alpha   90.00
_cell.angle_beta   90.00
_cell.angle_gamma   90.00
#
_symmetry.space_group_name_H-M   'P 1'
#
loop_
_entity.id
_entity.type
_entity.pdbx_description
1 polymer ?
#
loop_
_entity_poly.entity_id
_entity_poly.type
_entity_poly.pdbx_seq_one_letter_code
_entity_poly.pdbx_strand_id
1 'polypeptide(L)'
;MEVKTYTKQEKLKMLDVMLSKLLKDIQEKKNFTPFLEVSDEYSGYTISVGESLGDELVGGLFQKEGFSKFEKYVTIAEVVRLLKKGDKGGMSEDGGSLWVMLEADRFEYGIDLFFPEKKGDGLCGVFVRLRPERELVTSERTGTPGSGAEANKPGEGVAEYRVWKHN
;
A
#
# COMPACT_ATOMS: atom_id res chain seq x y z
N MET A 1 -13.61 -20.66 -21.84
CA MET A 1 -13.55 -19.19 -21.96
C MET A 1 -12.09 -18.83 -22.17
N GLU A 2 -11.75 -18.15 -23.25
CA GLU A 2 -10.41 -17.57 -23.39
C GLU A 2 -10.25 -16.45 -22.38
N VAL A 3 -9.28 -16.58 -21.49
CA VAL A 3 -8.91 -15.51 -20.56
C VAL A 3 -8.12 -14.50 -21.38
N LYS A 4 -8.65 -13.28 -21.50
CA LYS A 4 -7.96 -12.20 -22.20
C LYS A 4 -6.68 -11.85 -21.43
N THR A 5 -5.53 -12.05 -22.06
CA THR A 5 -4.24 -11.64 -21.50
C THR A 5 -4.03 -10.15 -21.72
N TYR A 6 -3.70 -9.43 -20.66
CA TYR A 6 -3.38 -7.99 -20.71
C TYR A 6 -1.88 -7.77 -20.57
N THR A 7 -1.35 -6.85 -21.37
CA THR A 7 0.03 -6.38 -21.23
C THR A 7 0.19 -5.53 -19.96
N LYS A 8 1.42 -5.40 -19.46
CA LYS A 8 1.74 -4.52 -18.31
C LYS A 8 1.23 -3.09 -18.50
N GLN A 9 1.35 -2.54 -19.71
CA GLN A 9 0.93 -1.17 -20.01
C GLN A 9 -0.60 -1.02 -19.98
N GLU A 10 -1.34 -2.04 -20.42
CA GLU A 10 -2.80 -2.05 -20.33
C GLU A 10 -3.27 -2.15 -18.88
N LYS A 11 -2.66 -3.04 -18.09
CA LYS A 11 -2.94 -3.16 -16.64
C LYS A 11 -2.74 -1.82 -15.92
N LEU A 12 -1.64 -1.12 -16.22
CA LEU A 12 -1.35 0.21 -15.69
C LEU A 12 -2.42 1.26 -16.04
N LYS A 13 -2.87 1.29 -17.30
CA LYS A 13 -3.94 2.22 -17.71
C LYS A 13 -5.26 1.92 -17.00
N MET A 14 -5.60 0.64 -16.85
CA MET A 14 -6.81 0.22 -16.14
C MET A 14 -6.74 0.61 -14.66
N LEU A 15 -5.57 0.45 -14.05
CA LEU A 15 -5.30 0.87 -12.68
C LEU A 15 -5.46 2.39 -12.51
N ASP A 16 -4.94 3.19 -13.44
CA ASP A 16 -5.06 4.65 -13.40
C ASP A 16 -6.52 5.11 -13.46
N VAL A 17 -7.30 4.49 -14.35
CA VAL A 17 -8.75 4.76 -14.49
C VAL A 17 -9.48 4.41 -13.20
N MET A 18 -9.18 3.25 -12.63
CA MET A 18 -9.81 2.78 -11.40
C MET A 18 -9.45 3.62 -10.18
N LEU A 19 -8.17 3.97 -9.98
CA LEU A 19 -7.75 4.86 -8.89
C LEU A 19 -8.41 6.24 -9.01
N SER A 20 -8.53 6.75 -10.25
CA SER A 20 -9.23 8.00 -10.52
C SER A 20 -10.72 7.92 -10.18
N LYS A 21 -11.38 6.80 -10.54
CA LYS A 21 -12.78 6.55 -10.18
C LYS A 21 -12.96 6.42 -8.66
N LEU A 22 -12.13 5.63 -7.99
CA LEU A 22 -12.16 5.46 -6.54
C LEU A 22 -12.01 6.80 -5.82
N LEU A 23 -11.06 7.63 -6.25
CA LEU A 23 -10.87 8.98 -5.72
C LEU A 23 -12.14 9.83 -5.89
N LYS A 24 -12.70 9.86 -7.11
CA LYS A 24 -13.92 10.61 -7.40
C LYS A 24 -15.08 10.16 -6.51
N ASP A 25 -15.32 8.86 -6.44
CA ASP A 25 -16.47 8.29 -5.72
C ASP A 25 -16.35 8.52 -4.21
N ILE A 26 -15.15 8.41 -3.62
CA ILE A 26 -14.90 8.74 -2.21
C ILE A 26 -15.16 10.23 -1.95
N GLN A 27 -14.69 11.10 -2.87
CA GLN A 27 -14.90 12.53 -2.75
C GLN A 27 -16.37 12.94 -2.91
N GLU A 28 -17.17 12.22 -3.71
CA GLU A 28 -18.60 12.50 -3.90
C GLU A 28 -19.45 11.93 -2.76
N LYS A 29 -19.27 10.65 -2.43
CA LYS A 29 -20.08 9.94 -1.42
C LYS A 29 -19.72 10.32 0.02
N LYS A 30 -18.51 10.86 0.25
CA LYS A 30 -17.99 11.21 1.58
C LYS A 30 -18.06 10.04 2.58
N ASN A 31 -17.79 8.84 2.10
CA ASN A 31 -17.68 7.63 2.91
C ASN A 31 -16.75 6.64 2.20
N PHE A 32 -16.48 5.51 2.84
CA PHE A 32 -15.55 4.53 2.29
C PHE A 32 -16.21 3.49 1.39
N THR A 33 -17.54 3.47 1.24
CA THR A 33 -18.26 2.44 0.47
C THR A 33 -17.70 2.17 -0.94
N PRO A 34 -17.07 3.12 -1.67
CA PRO A 34 -16.37 2.82 -2.92
C PRO A 34 -15.27 1.76 -2.81
N PHE A 35 -14.62 1.59 -1.66
CA PHE A 35 -13.68 0.48 -1.45
C PHE A 35 -14.35 -0.88 -1.59
N LEU A 36 -15.63 -1.01 -1.20
CA LEU A 36 -16.38 -2.27 -1.33
C LEU A 36 -16.55 -2.67 -2.79
N GLU A 37 -16.71 -1.69 -3.69
CA GLU A 37 -16.88 -1.91 -5.14
C GLU A 37 -15.59 -2.38 -5.81
N VAL A 38 -14.43 -2.07 -5.22
CA VAL A 38 -13.09 -2.42 -5.72
C VAL A 38 -12.38 -3.40 -4.79
N SER A 39 -13.13 -4.18 -4.03
CA SER A 39 -12.58 -5.15 -3.08
C SER A 39 -13.25 -6.49 -3.25
N ASP A 40 -12.52 -7.57 -2.97
CA ASP A 40 -13.06 -8.91 -2.82
C ASP A 40 -13.08 -9.36 -1.35
N GLU A 41 -13.48 -10.60 -1.12
CA GLU A 41 -13.61 -11.18 0.22
C GLU A 41 -12.28 -11.29 0.99
N TYR A 42 -11.14 -11.15 0.30
CA TYR A 42 -9.79 -11.21 0.88
C TYR A 42 -9.16 -9.82 1.06
N SER A 43 -9.80 -8.79 0.52
CA SER A 43 -9.34 -7.42 0.63
C SER A 43 -9.62 -6.86 2.02
N GLY A 44 -8.70 -6.04 2.53
CA GLY A 44 -8.74 -5.61 3.91
C GLY A 44 -7.78 -4.48 4.23
N TYR A 45 -7.47 -4.36 5.51
CA TYR A 45 -6.60 -3.30 6.00
C TYR A 45 -5.82 -3.70 7.25
N THR A 46 -4.72 -2.99 7.47
CA THR A 46 -3.92 -3.03 8.71
C THR A 46 -3.58 -1.60 9.12
N ILE A 47 -3.89 -1.24 10.37
CA ILE A 47 -3.73 0.12 10.90
C ILE A 47 -3.00 0.08 12.25
N SER A 48 -1.97 0.90 12.41
CA SER A 48 -1.42 1.22 13.74
C SER A 48 -2.34 2.19 14.47
N VAL A 49 -2.77 1.81 15.68
CA VAL A 49 -3.56 2.64 16.60
C VAL A 49 -2.76 2.94 17.86
N GLY A 50 -2.58 4.22 18.17
CA GLY A 50 -1.89 4.69 19.38
C GLY A 50 -0.95 5.88 19.17
N GLU A 51 -0.37 6.33 20.28
CA GLU A 51 0.48 7.53 20.38
C GLU A 51 1.99 7.22 20.37
N SER A 52 2.42 5.96 20.41
CA SER A 52 3.82 5.59 20.68
C SER A 52 4.31 4.38 19.88
N LEU A 53 5.62 4.32 19.59
CA LEU A 53 6.25 3.17 18.95
C LEU A 53 6.02 1.90 19.79
N GLY A 54 5.22 0.97 19.27
CA GLY A 54 4.62 -0.17 20.00
C GLY A 54 3.10 -0.30 19.83
N ASP A 55 2.49 0.59 19.05
CA ASP A 55 1.06 0.69 18.74
C ASP A 55 0.36 -0.65 18.46
N GLU A 56 -0.87 -0.79 18.98
CA GLU A 56 -1.76 -1.91 18.67
C GLU A 56 -2.05 -1.92 17.16
N LEU A 57 -1.94 -3.09 16.53
CA LEU A 57 -2.33 -3.27 15.14
C LEU A 57 -3.79 -3.71 15.07
N VAL A 58 -4.61 -2.91 14.41
CA VAL A 58 -5.99 -3.27 14.09
C VAL A 58 -6.06 -3.66 12.62
N GLY A 59 -6.42 -4.92 12.38
CA GLY A 59 -6.68 -5.44 11.04
C GLY A 59 -8.14 -5.86 10.83
N GLY A 60 -8.53 -5.98 9.57
CA GLY A 60 -9.85 -6.47 9.19
C GLY A 60 -10.05 -6.58 7.68
N LEU A 61 -11.13 -7.24 7.29
CA LEU A 61 -11.55 -7.37 5.88
C LEU A 61 -12.63 -6.34 5.57
N PHE A 62 -12.61 -5.78 4.36
CA PHE A 62 -13.58 -4.76 3.94
C PHE A 62 -15.00 -5.33 3.83
N GLN A 63 -15.17 -6.51 3.24
CA GLN A 63 -16.50 -7.10 3.00
C GLN A 63 -17.17 -7.72 4.24
N LYS A 64 -16.49 -7.77 5.39
CA LYS A 64 -17.02 -8.33 6.64
C LYS A 64 -17.25 -7.21 7.68
N GLU A 65 -17.41 -7.61 8.94
CA GLU A 65 -17.50 -6.71 10.11
C GLU A 65 -16.31 -5.77 10.29
N GLY A 66 -15.25 -5.87 9.47
CA GLY A 66 -14.06 -5.00 9.53
C GLY A 66 -14.30 -3.57 9.02
N PHE A 67 -15.34 -3.34 8.20
CA PHE A 67 -15.51 -2.02 7.58
C PHE A 67 -15.70 -0.89 8.60
N SER A 68 -16.49 -1.11 9.67
CA SER A 68 -16.73 -0.10 10.71
C SER A 68 -15.47 0.28 11.50
N LYS A 69 -14.55 -0.67 11.71
CA LYS A 69 -13.25 -0.42 12.34
C LYS A 69 -12.33 0.41 11.44
N PHE A 70 -12.37 0.19 10.13
CA PHE A 70 -11.67 1.03 9.17
C PHE A 70 -12.13 2.49 9.28
N GLU A 71 -13.45 2.74 9.25
CA GLU A 71 -14.00 4.10 9.34
C GLU A 71 -13.70 4.80 10.66
N LYS A 72 -13.49 4.03 11.74
CA LYS A 72 -13.12 4.56 13.06
C LYS A 72 -11.70 5.15 13.08
N TYR A 73 -10.76 4.55 12.36
CA TYR A 73 -9.33 4.86 12.49
C TYR A 73 -8.73 5.55 11.26
N VAL A 74 -9.44 5.57 10.13
CA VAL A 74 -8.99 6.20 8.90
C VAL A 74 -9.97 7.29 8.50
N THR A 75 -9.43 8.44 8.16
CA THR A 75 -10.21 9.58 7.66
C THR A 75 -10.24 9.61 6.14
N ILE A 76 -11.32 10.17 5.58
CA ILE A 76 -11.44 10.38 4.14
C ILE A 76 -10.30 11.26 3.60
N ALA A 77 -9.85 12.23 4.40
CA ALA A 77 -8.75 13.12 4.03
C ALA A 77 -7.44 12.35 3.82
N GLU A 78 -7.12 11.38 4.70
CA GLU A 78 -5.94 10.52 4.56
C GLU A 78 -6.00 9.70 3.28
N VAL A 79 -7.12 9.03 3.00
CA VAL A 79 -7.30 8.25 1.77
C VAL A 79 -7.21 9.12 0.53
N VAL A 80 -7.90 10.27 0.52
CA VAL A 80 -7.85 11.21 -0.61
C VAL A 80 -6.42 11.73 -0.84
N ARG A 81 -5.66 11.96 0.24
CA ARG A 81 -4.26 12.38 0.15
C ARG A 81 -3.40 11.29 -0.48
N LEU A 82 -3.54 10.04 -0.04
CA LEU A 82 -2.85 8.89 -0.62
C LEU A 82 -3.19 8.73 -2.11
N LEU A 83 -4.47 8.76 -2.48
CA LEU A 83 -4.89 8.58 -3.87
C LEU A 83 -4.41 9.72 -4.80
N LYS A 84 -4.17 10.92 -4.27
CA LYS A 84 -3.71 12.08 -5.06
C LYS A 84 -2.20 12.22 -5.13
N LYS A 85 -1.49 11.87 -4.05
CA LYS A 85 -0.06 12.16 -3.86
C LYS A 85 0.78 10.90 -3.71
N GLY A 86 0.16 9.73 -3.63
CA GLY A 86 0.86 8.48 -3.45
C GLY A 86 1.66 8.12 -4.69
N ASP A 87 2.91 7.74 -4.45
CA ASP A 87 3.81 7.28 -5.48
C ASP A 87 3.55 5.80 -5.77
N LYS A 88 3.62 5.44 -7.05
CA LYS A 88 3.47 4.07 -7.53
C LYS A 88 4.81 3.37 -7.43
N GLY A 89 4.91 2.35 -6.58
CA GLY A 89 6.11 1.56 -6.34
C GLY A 89 5.81 0.06 -6.25
N GLY A 90 6.85 -0.77 -6.15
CA GLY A 90 6.68 -2.22 -5.93
C GLY A 90 5.93 -2.97 -7.04
N MET A 91 5.92 -2.42 -8.26
CA MET A 91 5.23 -3.03 -9.40
C MET A 91 5.90 -4.37 -9.76
N SER A 92 5.11 -5.44 -9.83
CA SER A 92 5.61 -6.74 -10.29
C SER A 92 6.09 -6.68 -11.75
N GLU A 93 6.94 -7.63 -12.15
CA GLU A 93 7.50 -7.68 -13.50
C GLU A 93 6.39 -7.73 -14.57
N ASP A 94 5.37 -8.54 -14.33
CA ASP A 94 4.20 -8.77 -15.18
C ASP A 94 3.09 -7.72 -15.04
N GLY A 95 3.24 -6.77 -14.10
CA GLY A 95 2.24 -5.76 -13.78
C GLY A 95 0.99 -6.29 -13.06
N GLY A 96 1.06 -7.51 -12.52
CA GLY A 96 -0.01 -8.15 -11.75
C GLY A 96 -0.23 -7.55 -10.35
N SER A 97 0.74 -6.85 -9.78
CA SER A 97 0.57 -6.12 -8.51
C SER A 97 1.29 -4.78 -8.49
N LEU A 98 0.71 -3.78 -7.79
CA LEU A 98 1.30 -2.46 -7.60
C LEU A 98 1.01 -1.94 -6.19
N TRP A 99 2.00 -1.25 -5.60
CA TRP A 99 1.79 -0.44 -4.40
C TRP A 99 1.63 1.04 -4.74
N VAL A 100 0.63 1.69 -4.13
CA VAL A 100 0.55 3.15 -4.06
C VAL A 100 0.89 3.54 -2.63
N MET A 101 1.95 4.33 -2.42
CA MET A 101 2.49 4.64 -1.09
C MET A 101 2.64 6.14 -0.86
N LEU A 102 2.42 6.58 0.37
CA LEU A 102 2.64 7.96 0.78
C LEU A 102 3.11 8.01 2.23
N GLU A 103 4.23 8.67 2.50
CA GLU A 103 4.61 9.06 3.85
C GLU A 103 3.98 10.42 4.20
N ALA A 104 3.19 10.46 5.26
CA ALA A 104 2.53 11.68 5.72
C ALA A 104 2.14 11.56 7.20
N ASP A 105 2.06 12.67 7.92
CA ASP A 105 1.44 12.74 9.26
C ASP A 105 2.02 11.73 10.28
N ARG A 106 3.30 11.35 10.10
CA ARG A 106 4.03 10.32 10.87
C ARG A 106 3.50 8.89 10.65
N PHE A 107 2.94 8.63 9.48
CA PHE A 107 2.49 7.33 9.01
C PHE A 107 3.00 7.07 7.59
N GLU A 108 3.21 5.79 7.30
CA GLU A 108 3.30 5.24 5.96
C GLU A 108 1.90 4.75 5.57
N TYR A 109 1.34 5.38 4.56
CA TYR A 109 0.08 4.98 3.95
C TYR A 109 0.37 4.15 2.71
N GLY A 110 -0.38 3.08 2.51
CA GLY A 110 -0.22 2.23 1.34
C GLY A 110 -1.53 1.61 0.89
N ILE A 111 -1.67 1.41 -0.41
CA ILE A 111 -2.66 0.49 -0.98
C ILE A 111 -1.90 -0.49 -1.86
N ASP A 112 -1.95 -1.76 -1.48
CA ASP A 112 -1.55 -2.87 -2.36
C ASP A 112 -2.69 -3.15 -3.34
N LEU A 113 -2.38 -3.30 -4.61
CA LEU A 113 -3.35 -3.47 -5.68
C LEU A 113 -2.99 -4.70 -6.51
N PHE A 114 -3.90 -5.67 -6.59
CA PHE A 114 -3.73 -6.88 -7.40
C PHE A 114 -4.63 -6.87 -8.63
N PHE A 115 -4.09 -7.39 -9.74
CA PHE A 115 -4.79 -7.58 -11.01
C PHE A 115 -5.04 -9.07 -11.29
N PRO A 116 -6.12 -9.67 -10.76
CA PRO A 116 -6.49 -11.05 -11.04
C PRO A 116 -6.92 -11.21 -12.51
N GLU A 117 -6.13 -11.99 -13.26
CA GLU A 117 -6.33 -12.27 -14.70
C GLU A 117 -7.75 -12.74 -15.05
N LYS A 118 -8.42 -13.41 -14.12
CA LYS A 118 -9.76 -13.98 -14.33
C LYS A 118 -10.91 -13.00 -14.16
N LYS A 119 -10.70 -11.84 -13.52
CA LYS A 119 -11.82 -10.97 -13.11
C LYS A 119 -11.97 -9.70 -13.95
N GLY A 120 -10.98 -9.30 -14.76
CA GLY A 120 -11.08 -8.17 -15.71
C GLY A 120 -11.25 -6.77 -15.09
N ASP A 121 -11.91 -6.68 -13.93
CA ASP A 121 -12.41 -5.46 -13.30
C ASP A 121 -12.20 -5.46 -11.78
N GLY A 122 -11.76 -6.59 -11.20
CA GLY A 122 -11.68 -6.76 -9.74
C GLY A 122 -10.31 -6.40 -9.21
N LEU A 123 -10.25 -5.38 -8.35
CA LEU A 123 -9.12 -5.13 -7.48
C LEU A 123 -9.24 -6.05 -6.24
N CYS A 124 -8.18 -6.77 -5.91
CA CYS A 124 -7.96 -7.20 -4.52
C CYS A 124 -6.97 -6.19 -3.93
N GLY A 125 -7.26 -5.64 -2.76
CA GLY A 125 -6.36 -4.66 -2.19
C GLY A 125 -6.28 -4.67 -0.67
N VAL A 126 -5.12 -4.26 -0.18
CA VAL A 126 -4.85 -4.10 1.24
C VAL A 126 -4.50 -2.64 1.49
N PHE A 127 -5.31 -1.96 2.30
CA PHE A 127 -4.97 -0.62 2.79
C PHE A 127 -4.09 -0.74 4.03
N VAL A 128 -2.98 -0.01 4.06
CA VAL A 128 -2.12 0.08 5.24
C VAL A 128 -1.99 1.53 5.70
N ARG A 129 -2.00 1.70 7.01
CA ARG A 129 -1.64 2.95 7.70
C ARG A 129 -0.78 2.57 8.89
N LEU A 130 0.53 2.55 8.67
CA LEU A 130 1.51 2.05 9.63
C LEU A 130 2.38 3.21 10.12
N ARG A 131 2.92 3.09 11.33
CA ARG A 131 4.02 3.99 11.73
C ARG A 131 5.27 3.59 10.95
N PRO A 132 6.07 4.55 10.45
CA PRO A 132 7.36 4.22 9.85
C PRO A 132 8.24 3.52 10.90
N GLU A 133 8.85 2.41 10.52
CA GLU A 133 9.73 1.62 11.39
C GLU A 133 11.13 2.25 11.50
N ARG A 134 11.24 3.56 11.79
CA ARG A 134 12.54 4.22 12.02
C ARG A 134 12.48 5.34 13.04
N GLU A 135 13.47 5.33 13.93
CA GLU A 135 13.80 6.40 14.88
C GLU A 135 13.95 7.74 14.16
N LEU A 136 13.12 8.72 14.50
CA LEU A 136 13.46 10.14 14.31
C LEU A 136 14.53 10.51 15.34
N VAL A 137 15.79 10.18 15.05
CA VAL A 137 16.95 10.83 15.68
C VAL A 137 17.77 11.49 14.59
N THR A 138 17.38 12.70 14.21
CA THR A 138 18.31 13.67 13.64
C THR A 138 19.19 14.20 14.77
N SER A 139 20.24 13.45 15.12
CA SER A 139 21.38 14.03 15.83
C SER A 139 22.56 14.10 14.87
N GLU A 140 22.92 15.32 14.48
CA GLU A 140 24.21 15.60 13.87
C GLU A 140 25.31 14.94 14.70
N ARG A 141 26.07 14.02 14.10
CA ARG A 141 27.31 13.53 14.69
C ARG A 141 28.46 13.75 13.73
N THR A 142 29.20 14.79 14.06
CA THR A 142 30.58 15.07 13.67
C THR A 142 31.41 13.77 13.52
N GLY A 143 32.12 13.66 12.41
CA GLY A 143 32.85 12.46 12.04
C GLY A 143 34.09 12.15 12.87
N THR A 144 34.58 10.92 12.73
CA THR A 144 35.98 10.54 12.42
C THR A 144 35.98 9.06 11.98
N PRO A 145 36.71 8.65 10.92
CA PRO A 145 36.64 7.31 10.33
C PRO A 145 37.65 6.33 10.96
N GLY A 146 37.25 5.06 11.13
CA GLY A 146 38.11 4.00 11.64
C GLY A 146 37.83 2.63 11.00
N SER A 147 38.65 2.32 9.98
CA SER A 147 39.22 1.01 9.58
C SER A 147 38.38 -0.28 9.45
N GLY A 148 38.54 -0.95 8.29
CA GLY A 148 38.46 -2.41 8.10
C GLY A 148 37.32 -2.87 7.19
N ALA A 149 37.57 -3.10 5.89
CA ALA A 149 37.64 -4.43 5.22
C ALA A 149 36.27 -5.16 5.23
N GLU A 150 35.66 -5.62 4.13
CA GLU A 150 36.21 -6.26 2.94
C GLU A 150 35.11 -6.36 1.86
N ALA A 151 35.49 -6.47 0.60
CA ALA A 151 34.61 -6.47 -0.55
C ALA A 151 33.84 -7.80 -0.71
N ASN A 152 32.61 -7.73 -1.20
CA ASN A 152 32.10 -8.74 -2.13
C ASN A 152 31.22 -8.10 -3.21
N LYS A 153 31.54 -8.42 -4.46
CA LYS A 153 30.96 -7.93 -5.70
C LYS A 153 29.97 -8.97 -6.28
N PRO A 154 29.18 -8.61 -7.31
CA PRO A 154 27.74 -8.83 -7.35
C PRO A 154 27.32 -9.99 -8.25
N GLY A 155 26.07 -10.42 -8.08
CA GLY A 155 25.31 -11.09 -9.12
C GLY A 155 24.63 -12.36 -8.63
N GLU A 156 23.34 -12.25 -8.33
CA GLU A 156 22.31 -13.15 -8.86
C GLU A 156 20.93 -12.58 -8.48
N GLY A 157 20.14 -12.30 -9.52
CA GLY A 157 18.82 -11.70 -9.40
C GLY A 157 17.86 -12.67 -8.76
N VAL A 158 17.31 -12.27 -7.62
CA VAL A 158 16.12 -12.87 -7.02
C VAL A 158 15.17 -11.72 -6.81
N ALA A 159 13.95 -11.80 -7.36
CA ALA A 159 12.93 -10.80 -7.15
C ALA A 159 12.61 -10.70 -5.65
N GLU A 160 13.18 -9.69 -4.98
CA GLU A 160 12.95 -9.40 -3.58
C GLU A 160 11.54 -8.85 -3.39
N TYR A 161 10.62 -9.72 -2.96
CA TYR A 161 9.42 -9.28 -2.27
C TYR A 161 9.84 -8.73 -0.90
N ARG A 162 9.98 -7.40 -0.78
CA ARG A 162 10.15 -6.72 0.51
C ARG A 162 8.82 -6.73 1.27
N VAL A 163 8.43 -7.89 1.77
CA VAL A 163 7.62 -7.94 2.98
C VAL A 163 8.60 -7.63 4.10
N TRP A 164 8.51 -6.44 4.70
CA TRP A 164 9.28 -6.11 5.90
C TRP A 164 8.93 -7.14 6.97
N LYS A 165 9.88 -8.07 7.23
CA LYS A 165 9.84 -8.99 8.36
C LYS A 165 10.22 -8.21 9.60
N HIS A 166 9.34 -8.14 10.58
CA HIS A 166 9.71 -7.87 11.95
C HIS A 166 10.19 -9.16 12.62
N ASN A 167 11.37 -9.09 13.23
CA ASN A 167 11.95 -10.14 14.08
C ASN A 167 11.02 -10.50 15.24
#